data_AF-A0A949DQK7-F1
#
_entry.id   AF-A0A949DQK7-F1
#
_cell.length_a   1.000
_cell.length_b   1.000
_cell.length_c   1.000
_cell.angle_alpha   90.00
_cell.angle_beta   90.00
_cell.angle_gamma   90.00
#
_symmetry.space_group_name_H-M   'P 1'
#
loop_
_entity.id
_entity.type
_entity.pdbx_description
1 polymer ?
#
loop_
_entity_poly.entity_id
_entity_poly.type
_entity_poly.pdbx_seq_one_letter_code
_entity_poly.pdbx_strand_id
1 'polypeptide(L)'
;MSFLFNKNRKQLKAIFNWLSGVVSQNDLILVERERKREGYCFEFPLKFSDKPEKLKCIDDKDFSFFIKFSFCQTDIDGKEWKLIFQSPELEIYENEKRFENKQFKPLRWGLNEEEKRTALKIARESIRIFLEEKQTPQIKDFNFSLAAVFNLRADLDVALWTNGVVRGSWVVENTFLGEGIIEAAIYASRDSRFKPLEFDELKNTRIEITLFSDLKIPLSKSLIDKDEILYNKGYLLKRGEKQGWFLPEVFNVLSFKNLKEFLFRLGAEKAFLRPEEVFDKKTAIFIFEVDDFIEGEEKEEILNLVGPAARAGKLEGEIKETAISAADWLLKMQELDGNFVPITNPITGRASQIDWPRSIFTGWSLIEFGKVVGNPRYIDAGRKNFSYGKKYILE
;
A
#
# COMPACT_ATOMS: atom_id res chain seq x y z
N MET A 1 -30.46 18.66 4.72
CA MET A 1 -30.14 18.59 3.27
C MET A 1 -28.91 19.42 2.83
N SER A 2 -28.27 20.24 3.68
CA SER A 2 -26.98 20.90 3.35
C SER A 2 -25.74 20.18 3.90
N PHE A 3 -25.92 19.10 4.68
CA PHE A 3 -24.84 18.43 5.41
C PHE A 3 -24.01 17.43 4.58
N LEU A 4 -24.57 16.87 3.51
CA LEU A 4 -23.86 15.91 2.64
C LEU A 4 -22.98 16.62 1.58
N PHE A 5 -23.35 17.83 1.16
CA PHE A 5 -22.59 18.60 0.16
C PHE A 5 -21.19 19.05 0.64
N ASN A 6 -20.94 19.03 1.95
CA ASN A 6 -19.75 19.63 2.55
C ASN A 6 -18.71 18.61 3.07
N LYS A 7 -19.01 17.30 3.09
CA LYS A 7 -18.10 16.29 3.66
C LYS A 7 -16.78 16.18 2.90
N ASN A 8 -16.81 16.26 1.57
CA ASN A 8 -15.65 15.94 0.74
C ASN A 8 -15.00 17.19 0.10
N ARG A 9 -15.40 18.39 0.51
CA ARG A 9 -14.88 19.65 -0.08
C ARG A 9 -13.38 19.81 0.13
N LYS A 10 -12.85 19.36 1.28
CA LYS A 10 -11.40 19.40 1.55
C LYS A 10 -10.63 18.44 0.66
N GLN A 11 -11.12 17.20 0.51
CA GLN A 11 -10.52 16.21 -0.37
C GLN A 11 -10.52 16.68 -1.82
N LEU A 12 -11.67 17.13 -2.35
CA LEU A 12 -11.71 17.63 -3.73
C LEU A 12 -10.80 18.85 -3.95
N LYS A 13 -10.72 19.76 -2.98
CA LYS A 13 -9.76 20.88 -3.06
C LYS A 13 -8.32 20.38 -3.12
N ALA A 14 -7.96 19.38 -2.31
CA ALA A 14 -6.61 18.80 -2.35
C ALA A 14 -6.33 18.11 -3.69
N ILE A 15 -7.32 17.39 -4.25
CA ILE A 15 -7.20 16.76 -5.57
C ILE A 15 -7.01 17.82 -6.66
N PHE A 16 -7.79 18.90 -6.67
CA PHE A 16 -7.62 20.00 -7.64
C PHE A 16 -6.28 20.72 -7.48
N ASN A 17 -5.83 20.95 -6.24
CA ASN A 17 -4.51 21.52 -6.00
C ASN A 17 -3.40 20.60 -6.57
N TRP A 18 -3.49 19.29 -6.36
CA TRP A 18 -2.55 18.33 -6.95
C TRP A 18 -2.65 18.32 -8.48
N LEU A 19 -3.86 18.27 -9.04
CA LEU A 19 -4.10 18.30 -10.48
C LEU A 19 -3.47 19.52 -11.15
N SER A 20 -3.47 20.68 -10.48
CA SER A 20 -2.82 21.89 -11.01
C SER A 20 -1.32 21.74 -11.27
N GLY A 21 -0.67 20.71 -10.72
CA GLY A 21 0.74 20.37 -10.98
C GLY A 21 0.96 19.24 -12.00
N VAL A 22 -0.09 18.51 -12.41
CA VAL A 22 0.06 17.30 -13.26
C VAL A 22 -0.78 17.32 -14.54
N VAL A 23 -1.73 18.24 -14.65
CA VAL A 23 -2.56 18.44 -15.85
C VAL A 23 -1.84 19.27 -16.91
N SER A 24 -2.23 19.05 -18.16
CA SER A 24 -1.83 19.76 -19.37
C SER A 24 -3.03 20.44 -20.03
N GLN A 25 -2.81 21.27 -21.05
CA GLN A 25 -3.83 22.14 -21.64
C GLN A 25 -5.12 21.43 -22.10
N ASN A 26 -4.99 20.18 -22.54
CA ASN A 26 -6.12 19.42 -23.07
C ASN A 26 -6.76 18.48 -22.03
N ASP A 27 -6.24 18.43 -20.81
CA ASP A 27 -6.74 17.50 -19.81
C ASP A 27 -8.09 17.97 -19.25
N LEU A 28 -9.07 17.08 -19.34
CA LEU A 28 -10.40 17.26 -18.76
C LEU A 28 -10.57 16.37 -17.53
N ILE A 29 -11.30 16.86 -16.54
CA ILE A 29 -11.51 16.18 -15.27
C ILE A 29 -13.01 15.94 -15.11
N LEU A 30 -13.41 14.68 -14.99
CA LEU A 30 -14.76 14.30 -14.63
C LEU A 30 -14.83 14.13 -13.12
N VAL A 31 -15.81 14.79 -12.48
CA VAL A 31 -16.13 14.57 -11.07
C VAL A 31 -17.54 14.02 -10.98
N GLU A 32 -17.67 12.84 -10.41
CA GLU A 32 -18.95 12.21 -10.12
C GLU A 32 -19.22 12.16 -8.62
N ARG A 33 -20.42 12.58 -8.26
CA ARG A 33 -21.00 12.50 -6.92
C ARG A 33 -22.38 11.87 -7.04
N GLU A 34 -22.96 11.41 -5.93
CA GLU A 34 -24.23 10.64 -5.85
C GLU A 34 -25.33 10.98 -6.88
N ARG A 35 -25.52 12.26 -7.23
CA ARG A 35 -26.55 12.70 -8.20
C ARG A 35 -26.05 13.70 -9.23
N LYS A 36 -24.73 13.81 -9.41
CA LYS A 36 -24.17 14.88 -10.24
C LYS A 36 -22.86 14.45 -10.88
N ARG A 37 -22.79 14.62 -12.20
CA ARG A 37 -21.55 14.60 -12.98
C ARG A 37 -21.22 16.01 -13.42
N GLU A 38 -19.98 16.40 -13.22
CA GLU A 38 -19.48 17.72 -13.60
C GLU A 38 -18.11 17.56 -14.24
N GLY A 39 -17.95 18.15 -15.42
CA GLY A 39 -16.66 18.26 -16.08
C GLY A 39 -15.95 19.55 -15.67
N TYR A 40 -14.63 19.49 -15.61
CA TYR A 40 -13.77 20.59 -15.23
C TYR A 40 -12.55 20.65 -16.15
N CYS A 41 -12.02 21.85 -16.38
CA CYS A 41 -10.75 22.08 -17.08
C CYS A 41 -9.98 23.21 -16.41
N PHE A 42 -8.66 23.22 -16.58
CA PHE A 42 -7.82 24.32 -16.12
C PHE A 42 -7.58 25.34 -17.24
N GLU A 43 -7.53 26.62 -16.89
CA GLU A 43 -7.07 27.66 -17.80
C GLU A 43 -5.54 27.75 -17.77
N PHE A 44 -4.92 28.00 -18.93
CA PHE A 44 -3.47 28.11 -19.07
C PHE A 44 -3.07 29.54 -19.49
N PRO A 45 -1.93 30.08 -19.02
CA PRO A 45 -0.88 29.40 -18.25
C PRO A 45 -1.26 29.16 -16.77
N LEU A 46 -0.98 27.95 -16.30
CA LEU A 46 -1.41 27.45 -15.00
C LEU A 46 -0.38 27.75 -13.91
N LYS A 47 -0.84 28.16 -12.72
CA LYS A 47 -0.03 28.25 -11.50
C LYS A 47 -0.46 27.17 -10.49
N PHE A 48 0.49 26.73 -9.67
CA PHE A 48 0.18 25.77 -8.60
C PHE A 48 -0.92 26.33 -7.69
N SER A 49 -1.92 25.50 -7.38
CA SER A 49 -3.13 25.82 -6.60
C SER A 49 -4.22 26.64 -7.30
N ASP A 50 -4.09 26.87 -8.60
CA ASP A 50 -5.20 27.38 -9.41
C ASP A 50 -6.41 26.43 -9.32
N LYS A 51 -7.59 26.96 -9.60
CA LYS A 51 -8.84 26.19 -9.55
C LYS A 51 -9.32 25.92 -10.97
N PRO A 52 -9.83 24.72 -11.26
CA PRO A 52 -10.38 24.47 -12.56
C PRO A 52 -11.74 25.15 -12.70
N GLU A 53 -12.06 25.53 -13.93
CA GLU A 53 -13.37 26.01 -14.32
C GLU A 53 -14.30 24.85 -14.64
N LYS A 54 -15.60 25.08 -14.42
CA LYS A 54 -16.62 24.09 -14.72
C LYS A 54 -17.01 24.15 -16.20
N LEU A 55 -17.02 23.01 -16.87
CA LEU A 55 -17.48 22.88 -18.25
C LEU A 55 -19.00 23.11 -18.36
N LYS A 56 -19.41 23.72 -19.48
CA LYS A 56 -20.82 23.93 -19.82
C LYS A 56 -21.55 22.62 -20.18
N CYS A 57 -20.87 21.70 -20.86
CA CYS A 57 -21.37 20.40 -21.29
C CYS A 57 -20.29 19.33 -21.08
N ILE A 58 -20.72 18.09 -20.80
CA ILE A 58 -19.85 16.94 -20.57
C ILE A 58 -19.97 15.86 -21.66
N ASP A 59 -20.96 15.96 -22.55
CA ASP A 59 -21.22 14.95 -23.58
C ASP A 59 -20.11 14.99 -24.66
N ASP A 60 -19.76 13.82 -25.19
CA ASP A 60 -18.71 13.61 -26.21
C ASP A 60 -17.33 14.18 -25.84
N LYS A 61 -17.02 14.27 -24.54
CA LYS A 61 -15.71 14.69 -24.04
C LYS A 61 -14.85 13.49 -23.68
N ASP A 62 -13.58 13.55 -24.10
CA ASP A 62 -12.55 12.62 -23.65
C ASP A 62 -11.93 13.13 -22.34
N PHE A 63 -12.11 12.38 -21.26
CA PHE A 63 -11.67 12.79 -19.93
C PHE A 63 -10.32 12.14 -19.58
N SER A 64 -9.43 12.94 -19.02
CA SER A 64 -8.09 12.54 -18.61
C SER A 64 -8.06 12.02 -17.17
N PHE A 65 -8.94 12.55 -16.32
CA PHE A 65 -9.06 12.17 -14.92
C PHE A 65 -10.51 11.94 -14.56
N PHE A 66 -10.75 10.96 -13.70
CA PHE A 66 -12.07 10.68 -13.18
C PHE A 66 -12.04 10.54 -11.66
N ILE A 67 -12.74 11.44 -10.98
CA ILE A 67 -12.87 11.46 -9.52
C ILE A 67 -14.29 10.99 -9.19
N LYS A 68 -14.39 9.82 -8.57
CA LYS A 68 -15.65 9.15 -8.25
C LYS A 68 -15.83 9.10 -6.74
N PHE A 69 -16.81 9.83 -6.21
CA PHE A 69 -17.18 9.70 -4.79
C PHE A 69 -18.17 8.53 -4.59
N SER A 70 -18.14 7.91 -3.40
CA SER A 70 -18.91 6.70 -3.06
C SER A 70 -20.43 6.76 -3.38
N PHE A 71 -21.03 5.59 -3.65
CA PHE A 71 -22.41 5.30 -4.12
C PHE A 71 -22.71 5.43 -5.63
N CYS A 72 -21.70 5.64 -6.47
CA CYS A 72 -21.89 5.69 -7.92
C CYS A 72 -21.67 4.32 -8.58
N GLN A 73 -22.67 3.83 -9.32
CA GLN A 73 -22.66 2.53 -10.01
C GLN A 73 -21.98 2.57 -11.39
N THR A 74 -21.31 3.65 -11.75
CA THR A 74 -20.69 3.78 -13.06
C THR A 74 -19.59 2.74 -13.22
N ASP A 75 -19.85 1.77 -14.09
CA ASP A 75 -18.85 0.87 -14.64
C ASP A 75 -17.92 1.71 -15.52
N ILE A 76 -16.67 1.80 -15.10
CA ILE A 76 -15.60 2.37 -15.91
C ILE A 76 -15.16 1.24 -16.85
N ASP A 77 -15.07 1.51 -18.15
CA ASP A 77 -14.45 0.58 -19.08
C ASP A 77 -12.99 0.39 -18.67
N GLY A 78 -12.72 -0.73 -17.99
CA GLY A 78 -11.49 -0.94 -17.23
C GLY A 78 -10.22 -1.04 -18.07
N LYS A 79 -10.33 -1.00 -19.41
CA LYS A 79 -9.17 -1.08 -20.31
C LYS A 79 -8.39 0.22 -20.46
N GLU A 80 -9.01 1.37 -20.20
CA GLU A 80 -8.39 2.69 -20.45
C GLU A 80 -8.08 3.48 -19.17
N TRP A 81 -8.50 2.99 -18.00
CA TRP A 81 -8.44 3.75 -16.76
C TRP A 81 -7.59 3.05 -15.70
N LYS A 82 -6.53 3.73 -15.26
CA LYS A 82 -5.70 3.31 -14.14
C LYS A 82 -6.25 3.91 -12.83
N LEU A 83 -6.57 3.06 -11.85
CA LEU A 83 -6.87 3.50 -10.48
C LEU A 83 -5.57 4.00 -9.82
N ILE A 84 -5.54 5.27 -9.44
CA ILE A 84 -4.36 5.93 -8.84
C ILE A 84 -4.56 6.32 -7.37
N PHE A 85 -5.80 6.29 -6.87
CA PHE A 85 -6.11 6.43 -5.45
C PHE A 85 -7.47 5.81 -5.12
N GLN A 86 -7.57 5.12 -3.99
CA GLN A 86 -8.84 4.58 -3.48
C GLN A 86 -8.95 4.72 -1.97
N SER A 87 -10.14 5.06 -1.51
CA SER A 87 -10.57 5.02 -0.11
C SER A 87 -12.04 4.61 -0.04
N PRO A 88 -12.60 4.30 1.14
CA PRO A 88 -14.03 4.04 1.28
C PRO A 88 -14.96 5.17 0.80
N GLU A 89 -14.43 6.38 0.61
CA GLU A 89 -15.21 7.59 0.28
C GLU A 89 -15.06 8.05 -1.17
N LEU A 90 -13.95 7.68 -1.83
CA LEU A 90 -13.66 8.10 -3.20
C LEU A 90 -12.60 7.23 -3.88
N GLU A 91 -12.68 7.22 -5.20
CA GLU A 91 -11.73 6.65 -6.14
C GLU A 91 -11.27 7.73 -7.12
N ILE A 92 -10.02 7.66 -7.55
CA ILE A 92 -9.43 8.56 -8.54
C ILE A 92 -8.77 7.71 -9.62
N TYR A 93 -9.18 7.95 -10.84
CA TYR A 93 -8.68 7.28 -12.02
C TYR A 93 -7.99 8.27 -12.94
N GLU A 94 -7.00 7.75 -13.66
CA GLU A 94 -6.25 8.47 -14.68
C GLU A 94 -6.30 7.67 -15.98
N ASN A 95 -6.60 8.36 -17.08
CA ASN A 95 -6.73 7.73 -18.37
C ASN A 95 -5.35 7.36 -18.94
N GLU A 96 -5.20 6.13 -19.41
CA GLU A 96 -3.92 5.61 -19.91
C GLU A 96 -3.48 6.27 -21.21
N LYS A 97 -4.42 6.76 -22.02
CA LYS A 97 -4.17 7.50 -23.27
C LYS A 97 -3.25 8.71 -23.09
N ARG A 98 -3.21 9.30 -21.89
CA ARG A 98 -2.30 10.41 -21.53
C ARG A 98 -0.82 10.06 -21.69
N PHE A 99 -0.49 8.76 -21.73
CA PHE A 99 0.89 8.25 -21.75
C PHE A 99 1.17 7.27 -22.89
N GLU A 100 0.23 6.99 -23.81
CA GLU A 100 0.45 6.06 -24.94
C GLU A 100 1.71 6.38 -25.77
N ASN A 101 2.01 7.68 -25.94
CA ASN A 101 3.16 8.15 -26.72
C ASN A 101 4.32 8.68 -25.85
N LYS A 102 4.35 8.37 -24.55
CA LYS A 102 5.38 8.86 -23.63
C LYS A 102 6.40 7.76 -23.30
N GLN A 103 7.65 8.17 -23.15
CA GLN A 103 8.77 7.27 -22.88
C GLN A 103 8.69 6.60 -21.49
N PHE A 104 7.99 7.22 -20.54
CA PHE A 104 7.81 6.69 -19.19
C PHE A 104 6.42 7.02 -18.64
N LYS A 105 5.99 6.19 -17.69
CA LYS A 105 4.76 6.37 -16.91
C LYS A 105 5.08 7.11 -15.60
N PRO A 106 4.12 7.85 -15.03
CA PRO A 106 4.36 8.60 -13.80
C PRO A 106 4.55 7.66 -12.60
N LEU A 107 5.39 8.04 -11.63
CA LEU A 107 5.69 7.21 -10.44
C LEU A 107 4.44 6.79 -9.63
N ARG A 108 3.38 7.60 -9.63
CA ARG A 108 2.10 7.26 -8.98
C ARG A 108 1.40 6.01 -9.55
N TRP A 109 1.85 5.49 -10.69
CA TRP A 109 1.39 4.21 -11.23
C TRP A 109 2.20 3.02 -10.72
N GLY A 110 3.25 3.28 -9.93
CA GLY A 110 4.26 2.32 -9.51
C GLY A 110 5.34 2.10 -10.57
N LEU A 111 6.40 1.44 -10.14
CA LEU A 111 7.45 0.93 -11.01
C LEU A 111 7.03 -0.39 -11.64
N ASN A 112 7.50 -0.65 -12.85
CA ASN A 112 7.42 -1.99 -13.43
C ASN A 112 8.49 -2.93 -12.82
N GLU A 113 8.40 -4.23 -13.09
CA GLU A 113 9.29 -5.24 -12.49
C GLU A 113 10.79 -5.02 -12.80
N GLU A 114 11.14 -4.54 -13.99
CA GLU A 114 12.55 -4.24 -14.34
C GLU A 114 13.05 -3.00 -13.60
N GLU A 115 12.21 -1.97 -13.50
CA GLU A 115 12.49 -0.77 -12.71
C GLU A 115 12.63 -1.09 -11.22
N LYS A 116 11.78 -1.95 -10.66
CA LYS A 116 11.88 -2.44 -9.27
C LYS A 116 13.17 -3.21 -9.03
N ARG A 117 13.53 -4.13 -9.95
CA ARG A 117 14.81 -4.86 -9.88
C ARG A 117 15.99 -3.89 -9.87
N THR A 118 15.92 -2.87 -10.70
CA THR A 118 16.96 -1.86 -10.82
C THR A 118 17.05 -1.01 -9.55
N ALA A 119 15.91 -0.61 -8.97
CA ALA A 119 15.85 0.13 -7.70
C ALA A 119 16.48 -0.67 -6.54
N LEU A 120 16.10 -1.94 -6.36
CA LEU A 120 16.70 -2.82 -5.34
C LEU A 120 18.20 -3.01 -5.55
N LYS A 121 18.63 -3.18 -6.80
CA LYS A 121 20.06 -3.29 -7.15
C LYS A 121 20.83 -2.03 -6.79
N ILE A 122 20.29 -0.84 -7.10
CA ILE A 122 20.90 0.45 -6.72
C ILE A 122 21.05 0.51 -5.20
N ALA A 123 19.98 0.21 -4.44
CA ALA A 123 20.01 0.26 -2.98
C ALA A 123 21.06 -0.70 -2.39
N ARG A 124 21.06 -1.96 -2.82
CA ARG A 124 21.98 -3.00 -2.33
C ARG A 124 23.43 -2.65 -2.58
N GLU A 125 23.73 -2.26 -3.82
CA GLU A 125 25.09 -1.95 -4.23
C GLU A 125 25.58 -0.66 -3.59
N SER A 126 24.68 0.31 -3.34
CA SER A 126 25.00 1.51 -2.56
C SER A 126 25.43 1.19 -1.14
N ILE A 127 24.70 0.30 -0.47
CA ILE A 127 25.06 -0.17 0.88
C ILE A 127 26.37 -0.94 0.83
N ARG A 128 26.58 -1.83 -0.14
CA ARG A 128 27.82 -2.60 -0.30
C ARG A 128 29.03 -1.68 -0.40
N ILE A 129 29.02 -0.75 -1.36
CA ILE A 129 30.11 0.22 -1.59
C ILE A 129 30.34 1.06 -0.33
N PHE A 130 29.27 1.54 0.30
CA PHE A 130 29.38 2.36 1.52
C PHE A 130 30.01 1.59 2.70
N LEU A 131 29.64 0.33 2.89
CA LEU A 131 30.17 -0.49 3.98
C LEU A 131 31.62 -0.94 3.72
N GLU A 132 31.97 -1.26 2.47
CA GLU A 132 33.29 -1.77 2.08
C GLU A 132 34.32 -0.65 1.85
N GLU A 133 33.98 0.35 1.04
CA GLU A 133 34.91 1.39 0.58
C GLU A 133 34.85 2.66 1.44
N LYS A 134 33.84 2.76 2.32
CA LYS A 134 33.53 3.95 3.13
C LYS A 134 33.27 5.21 2.28
N GLN A 135 32.78 5.01 1.04
CA GLN A 135 32.44 6.07 0.10
C GLN A 135 30.93 6.07 -0.20
N THR A 136 30.39 7.23 -0.54
CA THR A 136 29.00 7.36 -1.01
C THR A 136 29.01 7.35 -2.53
N PRO A 137 28.50 6.28 -3.19
CA PRO A 137 28.45 6.25 -4.65
C PRO A 137 27.49 7.30 -5.18
N GLN A 138 27.72 7.71 -6.42
CA GLN A 138 26.82 8.55 -7.19
C GLN A 138 26.06 7.71 -8.21
N ILE A 139 24.89 8.17 -8.63
CA ILE A 139 24.05 7.43 -9.59
C ILE A 139 24.78 7.15 -10.91
N LYS A 140 25.73 8.00 -11.30
CA LYS A 140 26.56 7.86 -12.50
C LYS A 140 27.65 6.78 -12.38
N ASP A 141 27.95 6.32 -11.18
CA ASP A 141 28.99 5.31 -10.92
C ASP A 141 28.46 3.89 -11.22
N PHE A 142 27.13 3.75 -11.38
CA PHE A 142 26.49 2.50 -11.74
C PHE A 142 26.54 2.25 -13.25
N ASN A 143 27.10 1.09 -13.63
CA ASN A 143 27.44 0.77 -15.02
C ASN A 143 26.27 0.15 -15.83
N PHE A 144 25.05 0.65 -15.64
CA PHE A 144 23.86 0.20 -16.37
C PHE A 144 23.00 1.37 -16.86
N SER A 145 22.33 1.16 -18.00
CA SER A 145 21.42 2.15 -18.59
C SER A 145 20.19 2.33 -17.69
N LEU A 146 20.06 3.50 -17.06
CA LEU A 146 18.91 3.81 -16.22
C LEU A 146 17.72 4.25 -17.07
N ALA A 147 16.55 3.69 -16.79
CA ALA A 147 15.29 4.16 -17.34
C ALA A 147 15.02 5.62 -16.92
N ALA A 148 14.32 6.37 -17.78
CA ALA A 148 14.04 7.80 -17.53
C ALA A 148 13.28 8.06 -16.21
N VAL A 149 12.55 7.05 -15.71
CA VAL A 149 11.84 7.08 -14.42
C VAL A 149 12.75 7.43 -13.24
N PHE A 150 14.04 7.06 -13.29
CA PHE A 150 15.00 7.33 -12.22
C PHE A 150 15.38 8.81 -12.09
N ASN A 151 15.08 9.63 -13.11
CA ASN A 151 15.28 11.08 -13.11
C ASN A 151 14.01 11.85 -12.67
N LEU A 152 12.98 11.15 -12.20
CA LEU A 152 11.76 11.79 -11.67
C LEU A 152 11.94 12.10 -10.19
N ARG A 153 11.27 13.18 -9.74
CA ARG A 153 11.23 13.53 -8.32
C ARG A 153 10.31 12.58 -7.55
N ALA A 154 10.78 12.08 -6.42
CA ALA A 154 10.09 11.12 -5.58
C ALA A 154 10.26 11.45 -4.09
N ASP A 155 9.26 11.04 -3.30
CA ASP A 155 9.41 10.78 -1.88
C ASP A 155 9.44 9.25 -1.71
N LEU A 156 10.37 8.70 -0.92
CA LEU A 156 10.50 7.26 -0.73
C LEU A 156 11.11 6.90 0.63
N ASP A 157 10.85 5.68 1.09
CA ASP A 157 11.56 5.04 2.21
C ASP A 157 12.38 3.85 1.69
N VAL A 158 13.53 3.63 2.33
CA VAL A 158 14.24 2.35 2.24
C VAL A 158 14.32 1.75 3.64
N ALA A 159 13.77 0.55 3.79
CA ALA A 159 13.85 -0.23 5.01
C ALA A 159 14.73 -1.47 4.84
N LEU A 160 15.50 -1.78 5.87
CA LEU A 160 16.42 -2.92 5.91
C LEU A 160 15.92 -3.95 6.90
N TRP A 161 15.82 -5.20 6.48
CA TRP A 161 15.33 -6.30 7.30
C TRP A 161 16.37 -7.41 7.38
N THR A 162 16.91 -7.68 8.55
CA THR A 162 17.90 -8.75 8.77
C THR A 162 17.25 -9.85 9.60
N ASN A 163 17.19 -11.07 9.06
CA ASN A 163 16.56 -12.23 9.72
C ASN A 163 15.12 -11.95 10.23
N GLY A 164 14.33 -11.22 9.44
CA GLY A 164 12.94 -10.89 9.77
C GLY A 164 12.75 -9.75 10.77
N VAL A 165 13.82 -9.04 11.16
CA VAL A 165 13.77 -7.90 12.08
C VAL A 165 14.24 -6.64 11.37
N VAL A 166 13.52 -5.52 11.57
CA VAL A 166 13.91 -4.22 11.02
C VAL A 166 15.26 -3.79 11.60
N ARG A 167 16.17 -3.37 10.73
CA ARG A 167 17.56 -3.06 11.00
C ARG A 167 17.89 -1.58 10.79
N GLY A 168 17.01 -0.87 10.09
CA GLY A 168 17.05 0.57 9.84
C GLY A 168 16.01 0.95 8.79
N SER A 169 15.56 2.21 8.81
CA SER A 169 14.67 2.74 7.76
C SER A 169 14.85 4.25 7.67
N TRP A 170 14.81 4.78 6.44
CA TRP A 170 15.02 6.21 6.20
C TRP A 170 14.20 6.73 5.04
N VAL A 171 13.48 7.84 5.30
CA VAL A 171 12.69 8.57 4.32
C VAL A 171 13.53 9.68 3.71
N VAL A 172 13.46 9.82 2.39
CA VAL A 172 13.93 11.00 1.65
C VAL A 172 12.78 11.62 0.87
N GLU A 173 12.82 12.93 0.69
CA GLU A 173 11.72 13.70 0.09
C GLU A 173 12.24 14.58 -1.05
N ASN A 174 11.46 14.67 -2.12
CA ASN A 174 11.71 15.52 -3.28
C ASN A 174 13.13 15.33 -3.87
N THR A 175 13.65 14.11 -3.87
CA THR A 175 14.91 13.74 -4.52
C THR A 175 14.63 13.16 -5.90
N PHE A 176 15.64 13.15 -6.79
CA PHE A 176 15.54 12.27 -7.95
C PHE A 176 15.51 10.81 -7.48
N LEU A 177 14.71 9.96 -8.12
CA LEU A 177 14.46 8.59 -7.64
C LEU A 177 15.76 7.79 -7.48
N GLY A 178 16.67 7.85 -8.46
CA GLY A 178 17.95 7.13 -8.39
C GLY A 178 18.81 7.57 -7.20
N GLU A 179 19.03 8.87 -7.06
CA GLU A 179 19.80 9.48 -5.97
C GLU A 179 19.12 9.28 -4.61
N GLY A 180 17.79 9.37 -4.57
CA GLY A 180 17.00 9.15 -3.36
C GLY A 180 17.14 7.73 -2.83
N ILE A 181 17.14 6.73 -3.72
CA ILE A 181 17.37 5.32 -3.34
C ILE A 181 18.75 5.15 -2.71
N ILE A 182 19.79 5.73 -3.33
CA ILE A 182 21.17 5.67 -2.79
C ILE A 182 21.22 6.30 -1.39
N GLU A 183 20.69 7.52 -1.29
CA GLU A 183 20.69 8.30 -0.05
C GLU A 183 19.96 7.58 1.08
N ALA A 184 18.72 7.17 0.83
CA ALA A 184 17.89 6.46 1.79
C ALA A 184 18.51 5.12 2.22
N ALA A 185 19.04 4.33 1.29
CA ALA A 185 19.67 3.04 1.59
C ALA A 185 20.90 3.21 2.52
N ILE A 186 21.74 4.20 2.24
CA ILE A 186 22.91 4.49 3.08
C ILE A 186 22.48 4.98 4.45
N TYR A 187 21.53 5.91 4.54
CA TYR A 187 21.05 6.39 5.84
C TYR A 187 20.34 5.30 6.66
N ALA A 188 19.55 4.44 6.01
CA ALA A 188 18.93 3.29 6.67
C ALA A 188 19.98 2.35 7.26
N SER A 189 21.11 2.12 6.57
CA SER A 189 22.21 1.27 7.09
C SER A 189 22.91 1.83 8.34
N ARG A 190 22.71 3.11 8.65
CA ARG A 190 23.33 3.82 9.79
C ARG A 190 22.28 4.54 10.65
N ASP A 191 21.04 4.09 10.59
CA ASP A 191 19.95 4.67 11.35
C ASP A 191 20.25 4.61 12.86
N SER A 192 20.34 5.79 13.49
CA SER A 192 20.73 5.95 14.89
C SER A 192 19.86 5.22 15.91
N ARG A 193 18.65 4.78 15.51
CA ARG A 193 17.76 3.96 16.34
C ARG A 193 18.25 2.52 16.49
N PHE A 194 19.16 2.09 15.62
CA PHE A 194 19.71 0.75 15.55
C PHE A 194 21.24 0.80 15.60
N LYS A 195 21.90 -0.36 15.77
CA LYS A 195 23.34 -0.43 15.53
C LYS A 195 23.61 -0.16 14.03
N PRO A 196 24.77 0.35 13.61
CA PRO A 196 25.10 0.37 12.19
C PRO A 196 25.07 -1.04 11.59
N LEU A 197 24.67 -1.20 10.33
CA LEU A 197 24.70 -2.47 9.61
C LEU A 197 26.15 -2.87 9.32
N GLU A 198 26.53 -4.09 9.67
CA GLU A 198 27.86 -4.62 9.33
C GLU A 198 27.87 -5.24 7.92
N PHE A 199 29.04 -5.25 7.26
CA PHE A 199 29.18 -5.78 5.90
C PHE A 199 28.71 -7.25 5.80
N ASP A 200 29.06 -8.08 6.78
CA ASP A 200 28.66 -9.49 6.81
C ASP A 200 27.15 -9.71 7.04
N GLU A 201 26.45 -8.72 7.60
CA GLU A 201 24.98 -8.75 7.78
C GLU A 201 24.25 -8.52 6.45
N LEU A 202 24.87 -7.81 5.49
CA LEU A 202 24.24 -7.42 4.22
C LEU A 202 23.75 -8.63 3.41
N LYS A 203 24.45 -9.78 3.51
CA LYS A 203 24.06 -11.02 2.81
C LYS A 203 22.74 -11.62 3.31
N ASN A 204 22.37 -11.34 4.56
CA ASN A 204 21.14 -11.81 5.21
C ASN A 204 20.09 -10.70 5.34
N THR A 205 20.39 -9.51 4.82
CA THR A 205 19.49 -8.35 4.85
C THR A 205 18.65 -8.35 3.58
N ARG A 206 17.34 -8.16 3.71
CA ARG A 206 16.42 -7.85 2.61
C ARG A 206 16.15 -6.35 2.60
N ILE A 207 16.13 -5.77 1.42
CA ILE A 207 15.87 -4.35 1.18
C ILE A 207 14.43 -4.20 0.70
N GLU A 208 13.71 -3.34 1.40
CA GLU A 208 12.35 -2.91 1.06
C GLU A 208 12.40 -1.46 0.61
N ILE A 209 11.72 -1.15 -0.49
CA ILE A 209 11.61 0.20 -1.04
C ILE A 209 10.12 0.53 -1.15
N THR A 210 9.76 1.66 -0.56
CA THR A 210 8.38 2.15 -0.58
C THR A 210 8.34 3.52 -1.23
N LEU A 211 7.74 3.62 -2.43
CA LEU A 211 7.56 4.89 -3.15
C LEU A 211 6.24 5.53 -2.76
N PHE A 212 6.26 6.83 -2.49
CA PHE A 212 5.05 7.55 -2.05
C PHE A 212 4.38 8.21 -3.24
N SER A 213 3.06 8.06 -3.34
CA SER A 213 2.28 8.86 -4.28
C SER A 213 2.34 10.34 -3.93
N ASP A 214 2.49 11.18 -4.94
CA ASP A 214 2.43 12.64 -4.84
C ASP A 214 1.00 13.15 -4.52
N LEU A 215 -0.01 12.32 -4.79
CA LEU A 215 -1.42 12.56 -4.48
C LEU A 215 -1.73 12.27 -3.00
N LYS A 216 -1.59 13.31 -2.17
CA LYS A 216 -1.87 13.28 -0.73
C LYS A 216 -3.28 13.78 -0.43
N ILE A 217 -4.17 12.89 0.00
CA ILE A 217 -5.58 13.18 0.29
C ILE A 217 -5.78 13.45 1.79
N PRO A 218 -6.38 14.59 2.19
CA PRO A 218 -6.68 14.85 3.60
C PRO A 218 -7.56 13.74 4.21
N LEU A 219 -7.15 13.24 5.37
CA LEU A 219 -7.93 12.27 6.13
C LEU A 219 -9.28 12.89 6.51
N SER A 220 -10.36 12.19 6.18
CA SER A 220 -11.70 12.72 6.36
C SER A 220 -12.11 12.67 7.83
N LYS A 221 -12.99 13.59 8.23
CA LYS A 221 -13.59 13.53 9.57
C LYS A 221 -14.41 12.25 9.76
N SER A 222 -15.02 11.74 8.70
CA SER A 222 -15.83 10.51 8.74
C SER A 222 -14.98 9.28 9.08
N LEU A 223 -13.79 9.14 8.49
CA LEU A 223 -12.84 8.08 8.84
C LEU A 223 -12.33 8.23 10.28
N ILE A 224 -12.02 9.46 10.71
CA ILE A 224 -11.60 9.73 12.10
C ILE A 224 -12.70 9.38 13.10
N ASP A 225 -13.95 9.77 12.83
CA ASP A 225 -15.09 9.51 13.70
C ASP A 225 -15.43 8.00 13.76
N LYS A 226 -15.22 7.26 12.67
CA LYS A 226 -15.34 5.79 12.61
C LYS A 226 -14.17 5.05 13.27
N ASP A 227 -13.08 5.75 13.55
CA ASP A 227 -11.86 5.19 14.16
C ASP A 227 -11.22 4.07 13.33
N GLU A 228 -11.35 4.14 12.00
CA GLU A 228 -10.96 3.09 11.04
C GLU A 228 -9.56 3.33 10.46
N ILE A 229 -8.69 2.31 10.56
CA ILE A 229 -7.34 2.34 9.98
C ILE A 229 -7.40 1.81 8.54
N LEU A 230 -6.81 2.57 7.61
CA LEU A 230 -6.60 2.12 6.24
C LEU A 230 -5.21 1.49 6.12
N TYR A 231 -5.12 0.19 6.36
CA TYR A 231 -3.84 -0.54 6.50
C TYR A 231 -2.95 -0.56 5.24
N ASN A 232 -3.52 -0.25 4.07
CA ASN A 232 -2.82 -0.22 2.79
C ASN A 232 -2.41 1.19 2.35
N LYS A 233 -2.46 2.19 3.24
CA LYS A 233 -2.12 3.58 2.93
C LYS A 233 -0.90 4.04 3.70
N GLY A 234 -0.14 4.93 3.08
CA GLY A 234 0.76 5.81 3.82
C GLY A 234 -0.04 6.93 4.50
N TYR A 235 0.40 7.30 5.70
CA TYR A 235 -0.12 8.41 6.49
C TYR A 235 0.97 9.46 6.68
N LEU A 236 0.66 10.70 6.31
CA LEU A 236 1.48 11.88 6.57
C LEU A 236 0.78 12.76 7.60
N LEU A 237 1.43 13.02 8.71
CA LEU A 237 1.02 14.04 9.67
C LEU A 237 1.92 15.26 9.53
N LYS A 238 1.35 16.45 9.41
CA LYS A 238 2.10 17.72 9.24
C LYS A 238 1.55 18.84 10.13
N ARG A 239 2.44 19.53 10.85
CA ARG A 239 2.14 20.73 11.67
C ARG A 239 3.31 21.71 11.58
N GLY A 240 3.18 22.72 10.73
CA GLY A 240 4.31 23.63 10.42
C GLY A 240 5.43 22.87 9.73
N GLU A 241 6.65 22.97 10.29
CA GLU A 241 7.84 22.24 9.80
C GLU A 241 7.94 20.82 10.35
N LYS A 242 7.15 20.49 11.38
CA LYS A 242 7.12 19.14 11.94
C LYS A 242 6.27 18.25 11.06
N GLN A 243 6.81 17.11 10.67
CA GLN A 243 6.07 16.09 9.95
C GLN A 243 6.52 14.69 10.35
N GLY A 244 5.65 13.71 10.12
CA GLY A 244 5.91 12.33 10.41
C GLY A 244 5.16 11.42 9.46
N TRP A 245 5.75 10.26 9.19
CA TRP A 245 5.27 9.26 8.25
C TRP A 245 5.04 7.93 8.95
N PHE A 246 3.89 7.31 8.67
CA PHE A 246 3.67 5.89 8.88
C PHE A 246 3.24 5.29 7.55
N LEU A 247 3.97 4.27 7.12
CA LEU A 247 3.75 3.55 5.87
C LEU A 247 3.15 2.17 6.19
N PRO A 248 2.59 1.43 5.22
CA PRO A 248 1.90 0.16 5.47
C PRO A 248 2.72 -0.88 6.27
N GLU A 249 4.03 -0.90 6.10
CA GLU A 249 4.94 -1.82 6.79
C GLU A 249 5.04 -1.59 8.30
N VAL A 250 4.57 -0.44 8.81
CA VAL A 250 4.48 -0.20 10.27
C VAL A 250 3.64 -1.27 10.97
N PHE A 251 2.67 -1.85 10.27
CA PHE A 251 1.80 -2.90 10.82
C PHE A 251 2.48 -4.27 10.90
N ASN A 252 3.64 -4.45 10.26
CA ASN A 252 4.44 -5.67 10.40
C ASN A 252 5.21 -5.69 11.73
N VAL A 253 5.45 -4.51 12.32
CA VAL A 253 6.26 -4.35 13.54
C VAL A 253 5.45 -3.89 14.74
N LEU A 254 4.33 -3.19 14.53
CA LEU A 254 3.54 -2.57 15.57
C LEU A 254 2.05 -2.88 15.39
N SER A 255 1.36 -3.06 16.51
CA SER A 255 -0.10 -3.16 16.55
C SER A 255 -0.71 -1.90 17.18
N PHE A 256 -1.92 -1.57 16.77
CA PHE A 256 -2.68 -0.42 17.24
C PHE A 256 -4.11 -0.86 17.49
N LYS A 257 -4.74 -0.39 18.57
CA LYS A 257 -6.12 -0.74 18.89
C LYS A 257 -7.11 -0.06 17.95
N ASN A 258 -6.79 1.15 17.51
CA ASN A 258 -7.64 1.97 16.66
C ASN A 258 -6.87 3.11 15.99
N LEU A 259 -7.55 3.85 15.11
CA LEU A 259 -6.96 4.98 14.37
C LEU A 259 -6.47 6.09 15.31
N LYS A 260 -7.17 6.38 16.41
CA LYS A 260 -6.72 7.42 17.35
C LYS A 260 -5.35 7.10 17.95
N GLU A 261 -5.16 5.89 18.46
CA GLU A 261 -3.87 5.43 18.99
C GLU A 261 -2.78 5.48 17.92
N PHE A 262 -3.10 5.01 16.70
CA PHE A 262 -2.20 5.08 15.55
C PHE A 262 -1.75 6.52 15.26
N LEU A 263 -2.68 7.48 15.19
CA LEU A 263 -2.37 8.89 14.92
C LEU A 263 -1.63 9.56 16.08
N PHE A 264 -1.92 9.20 17.33
CA PHE A 264 -1.15 9.67 18.49
C PHE A 264 0.30 9.22 18.43
N ARG A 265 0.55 7.95 18.12
CA ARG A 265 1.91 7.42 17.96
C ARG A 265 2.63 8.05 16.78
N LEU A 266 1.95 8.21 15.64
CA LEU A 266 2.49 8.94 14.49
C LEU A 266 2.93 10.36 14.88
N GLY A 267 2.05 11.09 15.56
CA GLY A 267 2.33 12.45 16.01
C GLY A 267 3.49 12.53 17.00
N ALA A 268 3.49 11.66 18.00
CA ALA A 268 4.50 11.68 19.06
C ALA A 268 5.88 11.19 18.58
N GLU A 269 5.92 10.04 17.91
CA GLU A 269 7.17 9.34 17.58
C GLU A 269 7.81 9.85 16.30
N LYS A 270 7.02 10.31 15.33
CA LYS A 270 7.52 10.71 14.00
C LYS A 270 7.51 12.20 13.79
N ALA A 271 6.53 12.91 14.34
CA ALA A 271 6.41 14.36 14.21
C ALA A 271 6.77 15.15 15.49
N PHE A 272 7.17 14.47 16.58
CA PHE A 272 7.51 15.09 17.86
C PHE A 272 6.45 16.09 18.37
N LEU A 273 5.18 15.66 18.30
CA LEU A 273 4.01 16.43 18.75
C LEU A 273 3.49 15.91 20.09
N ARG A 274 2.94 16.83 20.88
CA ARG A 274 2.19 16.44 22.09
C ARG A 274 0.80 15.91 21.71
N PRO A 275 0.17 15.08 22.56
CA PRO A 275 -1.15 14.51 22.28
C PRO A 275 -2.21 15.55 21.88
N GLU A 276 -2.25 16.69 22.57
CA GLU A 276 -3.20 17.78 22.28
C GLU A 276 -2.98 18.45 20.91
N GLU A 277 -1.79 18.27 20.32
CA GLU A 277 -1.43 18.85 19.04
C GLU A 277 -1.83 17.95 17.86
N VAL A 278 -2.00 16.65 18.05
CA VAL A 278 -2.28 15.68 16.98
C VAL A 278 -3.62 15.96 16.29
N PHE A 279 -4.66 16.25 17.09
CA PHE A 279 -6.02 16.50 16.58
C PHE A 279 -6.40 17.99 16.51
N ASP A 280 -5.42 18.88 16.71
CA ASP A 280 -5.63 20.33 16.60
C ASP A 280 -5.84 20.76 15.13
N LYS A 281 -6.57 21.85 14.92
CA LYS A 281 -6.91 22.35 13.58
C LYS A 281 -5.70 22.79 12.75
N LYS A 282 -4.55 23.03 13.38
CA LYS A 282 -3.28 23.37 12.70
C LYS A 282 -2.51 22.14 12.22
N THR A 283 -2.95 20.95 12.61
CA THR A 283 -2.33 19.69 12.22
C THR A 283 -3.13 19.09 11.08
N ALA A 284 -2.48 18.87 9.95
CA ALA A 284 -3.06 18.23 8.78
C ALA A 284 -2.61 16.77 8.74
N ILE A 285 -3.55 15.87 8.48
CA ILE A 285 -3.29 14.44 8.32
C ILE A 285 -3.72 14.08 6.91
N PHE A 286 -2.85 13.42 6.17
CA PHE A 286 -3.08 12.99 4.80
C PHE A 286 -2.89 11.47 4.71
N ILE A 287 -3.61 10.87 3.76
CA ILE A 287 -3.43 9.49 3.31
C ILE A 287 -3.01 9.50 1.84
N PHE A 288 -2.19 8.53 1.45
CA PHE A 288 -1.68 8.40 0.08
C PHE A 288 -1.45 6.92 -0.27
N GLU A 289 -1.42 6.61 -1.56
CA GLU A 289 -1.00 5.29 -2.06
C GLU A 289 0.51 5.14 -1.98
N VAL A 290 0.97 3.90 -1.84
CA VAL A 290 2.39 3.55 -1.98
C VAL A 290 2.57 2.45 -3.02
N ASP A 291 3.73 2.43 -3.66
CA ASP A 291 4.24 1.25 -4.37
C ASP A 291 5.35 0.65 -3.52
N ASP A 292 5.11 -0.52 -2.97
CA ASP A 292 5.88 -1.13 -1.89
C ASP A 292 6.36 -2.51 -2.33
N PHE A 293 7.67 -2.76 -2.24
CA PHE A 293 8.27 -4.00 -2.70
C PHE A 293 9.57 -4.31 -1.94
N ILE A 294 9.80 -5.60 -1.71
CA ILE A 294 10.96 -6.13 -0.98
C ILE A 294 11.67 -7.21 -1.78
N GLU A 295 12.98 -7.36 -1.57
CA GLU A 295 13.72 -8.51 -2.05
C GLU A 295 13.14 -9.85 -1.54
N GLY A 296 13.06 -10.83 -2.44
CA GLY A 296 12.86 -12.23 -2.10
C GLY A 296 14.08 -12.86 -1.42
N GLU A 297 14.01 -14.16 -1.14
CA GLU A 297 15.08 -14.85 -0.40
C GLU A 297 16.42 -14.86 -1.13
N GLU A 298 16.39 -15.11 -2.44
CA GLU A 298 17.57 -15.12 -3.30
C GLU A 298 18.02 -13.69 -3.71
N LYS A 299 17.24 -12.66 -3.38
CA LYS A 299 17.44 -11.23 -3.72
C LYS A 299 17.24 -10.85 -5.18
N GLU A 300 17.14 -11.80 -6.12
CA GLU A 300 16.74 -11.48 -7.50
C GLU A 300 15.22 -11.41 -7.71
N GLU A 301 14.46 -12.05 -6.82
CA GLU A 301 12.99 -12.02 -6.79
C GLU A 301 12.49 -10.72 -6.16
N ILE A 302 11.40 -10.18 -6.71
CA ILE A 302 10.70 -8.99 -6.19
C ILE A 302 9.39 -9.46 -5.60
N LEU A 303 9.17 -9.14 -4.33
CA LEU A 303 7.91 -9.40 -3.64
C LEU A 303 7.18 -8.08 -3.47
N ASN A 304 6.09 -7.91 -4.21
CA ASN A 304 5.21 -6.75 -4.08
C ASN A 304 4.41 -6.84 -2.77
N LEU A 305 4.48 -5.78 -1.97
CA LEU A 305 3.79 -5.66 -0.69
C LEU A 305 2.58 -4.74 -0.82
N VAL A 306 1.54 -5.02 -0.04
CA VAL A 306 0.29 -4.25 -0.07
C VAL A 306 -0.21 -4.00 1.36
N GLY A 307 0.73 -3.72 2.27
CA GLY A 307 0.48 -3.75 3.71
C GLY A 307 -0.07 -5.10 4.20
N PRO A 308 -0.61 -5.18 5.43
CA PRO A 308 -1.22 -6.41 5.95
C PRO A 308 -2.62 -6.67 5.37
N ALA A 309 -3.11 -5.80 4.47
CA ALA A 309 -4.44 -5.93 3.89
C ALA A 309 -4.36 -6.84 2.66
N ALA A 310 -5.03 -8.00 2.74
CA ALA A 310 -5.36 -8.72 1.52
C ALA A 310 -6.24 -7.79 0.66
N ARG A 311 -5.73 -7.35 -0.51
CA ARG A 311 -6.63 -6.80 -1.53
C ARG A 311 -7.63 -7.91 -1.84
N ALA A 312 -8.92 -7.57 -1.85
CA ALA A 312 -9.90 -8.40 -2.49
C ALA A 312 -9.47 -8.53 -3.96
N GLY A 313 -8.72 -9.58 -4.29
CA GLY A 313 -8.45 -9.91 -5.67
C GLY A 313 -9.79 -10.08 -6.37
N LYS A 314 -9.86 -9.75 -7.66
CA LYS A 314 -10.85 -10.43 -8.48
C LYS A 314 -10.55 -11.91 -8.30
N LEU A 315 -11.49 -12.65 -7.72
CA LEU A 315 -11.48 -14.10 -7.83
C LEU A 315 -11.57 -14.37 -9.34
N GLU A 316 -10.42 -14.57 -9.98
CA GLU A 316 -10.36 -15.02 -11.35
C GLU A 316 -10.78 -16.48 -11.35
N GLY A 317 -12.00 -16.74 -11.86
CA GLY A 317 -12.66 -18.03 -11.84
C GLY A 317 -14.02 -18.00 -11.15
N GLU A 318 -14.81 -19.07 -11.31
CA GLU A 318 -16.01 -19.22 -10.52
C GLU A 318 -15.59 -19.41 -9.05
N ILE A 319 -15.91 -18.44 -8.18
CA ILE A 319 -15.61 -18.46 -6.73
C ILE A 319 -15.88 -19.83 -6.10
N LYS A 320 -16.95 -20.49 -6.59
CA LYS A 320 -17.35 -21.83 -6.21
C LYS A 320 -16.29 -22.88 -6.54
N GLU A 321 -15.72 -22.90 -7.73
CA GLU A 321 -14.69 -23.86 -8.17
C GLU A 321 -13.38 -23.68 -7.40
N THR A 322 -12.96 -22.43 -7.17
CA THR A 322 -11.77 -22.13 -6.37
C THR A 322 -11.99 -22.57 -4.92
N ALA A 323 -13.16 -22.28 -4.34
CA ALA A 323 -13.50 -22.70 -2.98
C ALA A 323 -13.60 -24.24 -2.85
N ILE A 324 -14.16 -24.93 -3.86
CA ILE A 324 -14.18 -26.40 -3.92
C ILE A 324 -12.75 -26.95 -3.96
N SER A 325 -11.88 -26.41 -4.82
CA SER A 325 -10.49 -26.85 -4.94
C SER A 325 -9.71 -26.66 -3.63
N ALA A 326 -9.91 -25.53 -2.94
CA ALA A 326 -9.32 -25.27 -1.64
C ALA A 326 -9.83 -26.24 -0.56
N ALA A 327 -11.15 -26.50 -0.51
CA ALA A 327 -11.74 -27.48 0.41
C ALA A 327 -11.23 -28.90 0.15
N ASP A 328 -11.12 -29.31 -1.12
CA ASP A 328 -10.59 -30.61 -1.51
C ASP A 328 -9.12 -30.77 -1.11
N TRP A 329 -8.32 -29.70 -1.22
CA TRP A 329 -6.93 -29.71 -0.75
C TRP A 329 -6.84 -29.89 0.78
N LEU A 330 -7.68 -29.19 1.54
CA LEU A 330 -7.74 -29.37 3.00
C LEU A 330 -8.11 -30.80 3.39
N LEU A 331 -9.05 -31.44 2.69
CA LEU A 331 -9.40 -32.85 2.91
C LEU A 331 -8.22 -33.79 2.64
N LYS A 332 -7.43 -33.53 1.59
CA LYS A 332 -6.23 -34.33 1.27
C LYS A 332 -5.15 -34.23 2.35
N MET A 333 -5.08 -33.10 3.05
CA MET A 333 -4.16 -32.89 4.16
C MET A 333 -4.66 -33.40 5.50
N GLN A 334 -5.95 -33.78 5.59
CA GLN A 334 -6.52 -34.24 6.84
C GLN A 334 -6.01 -35.63 7.19
N GLU A 335 -5.44 -35.77 8.39
CA GLU A 335 -4.98 -37.05 8.89
C GLU A 335 -6.15 -37.99 9.26
N LEU A 336 -5.83 -39.26 9.45
CA LEU A 336 -6.81 -40.30 9.77
C LEU A 336 -7.54 -40.07 11.10
N ASP A 337 -7.00 -39.28 12.01
CA ASP A 337 -7.60 -38.95 13.29
C ASP A 337 -8.38 -37.62 13.28
N GLY A 338 -8.35 -36.86 12.18
CA GLY A 338 -9.06 -35.59 12.03
C GLY A 338 -8.19 -34.34 12.19
N ASN A 339 -6.90 -34.51 12.49
CA ASN A 339 -5.96 -33.40 12.53
C ASN A 339 -5.74 -32.78 11.13
N PHE A 340 -5.60 -31.46 11.08
CA PHE A 340 -5.09 -30.75 9.91
C PHE A 340 -3.68 -30.31 10.23
N VAL A 341 -2.67 -30.84 9.54
CA VAL A 341 -1.27 -30.51 9.80
C VAL A 341 -0.93 -29.15 9.18
N PRO A 342 -0.64 -28.09 9.96
CA PRO A 342 0.14 -26.99 9.43
C PRO A 342 1.60 -27.45 9.27
N ILE A 343 2.16 -27.31 8.07
CA ILE A 343 3.59 -27.60 7.82
C ILE A 343 4.47 -26.64 8.65
N THR A 344 3.96 -25.43 8.90
CA THR A 344 4.63 -24.37 9.66
C THR A 344 3.58 -23.50 10.35
N ASN A 345 3.77 -23.22 11.63
CA ASN A 345 2.96 -22.22 12.32
C ASN A 345 3.29 -20.84 11.72
N PRO A 346 2.33 -20.08 11.16
CA PRO A 346 2.61 -18.82 10.48
C PRO A 346 3.01 -17.69 11.43
N ILE A 347 2.68 -17.81 12.72
CA ILE A 347 3.00 -16.82 13.76
C ILE A 347 4.40 -17.09 14.33
N THR A 348 4.76 -18.35 14.52
CA THR A 348 6.01 -18.72 15.21
C THR A 348 7.09 -19.29 14.29
N GLY A 349 6.77 -19.60 13.03
CA GLY A 349 7.69 -20.21 12.05
C GLY A 349 8.11 -21.64 12.37
N ARG A 350 7.61 -22.24 13.46
CA ARG A 350 8.00 -23.57 13.91
C ARG A 350 7.24 -24.63 13.12
N ALA A 351 7.99 -25.50 12.45
CA ALA A 351 7.47 -26.79 12.00
C ALA A 351 7.22 -27.66 13.25
N SER A 352 6.14 -28.45 13.26
CA SER A 352 5.70 -29.40 14.31
C SER A 352 4.80 -28.91 15.46
N GLN A 353 4.30 -27.67 15.46
CA GLN A 353 3.28 -27.23 16.43
C GLN A 353 1.88 -27.19 15.82
N ILE A 354 0.91 -27.85 16.45
CA ILE A 354 -0.51 -27.73 16.09
C ILE A 354 -0.99 -26.31 16.44
N ASP A 355 -1.40 -25.56 15.43
CA ASP A 355 -2.12 -24.30 15.60
C ASP A 355 -3.59 -24.61 15.88
N TRP A 356 -3.94 -24.73 17.18
CA TRP A 356 -5.27 -25.12 17.61
C TRP A 356 -6.37 -24.18 17.10
N PRO A 357 -6.27 -22.85 17.24
CA PRO A 357 -7.26 -21.94 16.66
C PRO A 357 -7.46 -22.17 15.18
N ARG A 358 -6.38 -22.21 14.39
CA ARG A 358 -6.46 -22.41 12.94
C ARG A 358 -7.11 -23.75 12.60
N SER A 359 -6.70 -24.83 13.26
CA SER A 359 -7.24 -26.17 13.04
C SER A 359 -8.76 -26.21 13.25
N ILE A 360 -9.25 -25.67 14.37
CA ILE A 360 -10.69 -25.63 14.69
C ILE A 360 -11.45 -24.71 13.72
N PHE A 361 -10.91 -23.53 13.37
CA PHE A 361 -11.56 -22.66 12.39
C PHE A 361 -11.58 -23.26 10.98
N THR A 362 -10.57 -24.04 10.59
CA THR A 362 -10.60 -24.82 9.35
C THR A 362 -11.71 -25.86 9.38
N GLY A 363 -11.85 -26.61 10.47
CA GLY A 363 -12.95 -27.57 10.65
C GLY A 363 -14.33 -26.91 10.56
N TRP A 364 -14.51 -25.75 11.21
CA TRP A 364 -15.77 -25.00 11.14
C TRP A 364 -16.05 -24.50 9.72
N SER A 365 -15.05 -23.94 9.05
CA SER A 365 -15.18 -23.43 7.68
C SER A 365 -15.61 -24.52 6.71
N LEU A 366 -15.07 -25.74 6.83
CA LEU A 366 -15.48 -26.89 6.02
C LEU A 366 -16.93 -27.32 6.29
N ILE A 367 -17.40 -27.23 7.53
CA ILE A 367 -18.81 -27.53 7.86
C ILE A 367 -19.74 -26.51 7.21
N GLU A 368 -19.49 -25.22 7.39
CA GLU A 368 -20.36 -24.18 6.81
C GLU A 368 -20.31 -24.22 5.29
N PHE A 369 -19.12 -24.38 4.71
CA PHE A 369 -18.95 -24.52 3.27
C PHE A 369 -19.69 -25.76 2.73
N GLY A 370 -19.56 -26.91 3.40
CA GLY A 370 -20.26 -28.15 3.05
C GLY A 370 -21.77 -28.02 3.05
N LYS A 371 -22.35 -27.26 4.00
CA LYS A 371 -23.79 -26.93 4.00
C LYS A 371 -24.17 -26.08 2.79
N VAL A 372 -23.36 -25.07 2.46
CA VAL A 372 -23.61 -24.15 1.34
C VAL A 372 -23.56 -24.88 -0.01
N VAL A 373 -22.59 -25.77 -0.20
CA VAL A 373 -22.41 -26.50 -1.49
C VAL A 373 -23.13 -27.85 -1.55
N GLY A 374 -23.75 -28.28 -0.45
CA GLY A 374 -24.47 -29.56 -0.37
C GLY A 374 -23.57 -30.80 -0.43
N ASN A 375 -22.31 -30.69 0.03
CA ASN A 375 -21.35 -31.80 -0.01
C ASN A 375 -21.05 -32.31 1.42
N PRO A 376 -21.53 -33.52 1.79
CA PRO A 376 -21.36 -34.05 3.13
C PRO A 376 -19.90 -34.34 3.49
N ARG A 377 -19.02 -34.55 2.51
CA ARG A 377 -17.60 -34.86 2.76
C ARG A 377 -16.91 -33.75 3.55
N TYR A 378 -17.21 -32.49 3.27
CA TYR A 378 -16.63 -31.36 3.99
C TYR A 378 -17.18 -31.25 5.42
N ILE A 379 -18.47 -31.56 5.59
CA ILE A 379 -19.12 -31.59 6.91
C ILE A 379 -18.50 -32.68 7.78
N ASP A 380 -18.30 -33.87 7.23
CA ASP A 380 -17.72 -35.01 7.95
C ASP A 380 -16.26 -34.75 8.32
N ALA A 381 -15.47 -34.17 7.40
CA ALA A 381 -14.10 -33.76 7.68
C ALA A 381 -14.03 -32.75 8.84
N GLY A 382 -14.87 -31.71 8.83
CA GLY A 382 -14.90 -30.74 9.93
C GLY A 382 -15.35 -31.35 11.27
N ARG A 383 -16.33 -32.26 11.26
CA ARG A 383 -16.75 -32.99 12.47
C ARG A 383 -15.64 -33.87 13.04
N LYS A 384 -14.89 -34.53 12.16
CA LYS A 384 -13.73 -35.34 12.54
C LYS A 384 -12.66 -34.49 13.23
N ASN A 385 -12.41 -33.28 12.70
CA ASN A 385 -11.52 -32.32 13.34
C ASN A 385 -12.03 -31.84 14.71
N PHE A 386 -13.34 -31.61 14.86
CA PHE A 386 -13.91 -31.26 16.16
C PHE A 386 -13.78 -32.39 17.17
N SER A 387 -13.96 -33.65 16.76
CA SER A 387 -13.70 -34.81 17.62
C SER A 387 -12.24 -34.88 18.06
N TYR A 388 -11.30 -34.63 17.14
CA TYR A 388 -9.87 -34.53 17.44
C TYR A 388 -9.60 -33.41 18.47
N GLY A 389 -10.09 -32.19 18.20
CA GLY A 389 -9.95 -31.05 19.10
C GLY A 389 -10.55 -31.32 20.48
N LYS A 390 -11.73 -31.92 20.55
CA LYS A 390 -12.36 -32.28 21.83
C LYS A 390 -11.47 -33.22 22.65
N LYS A 391 -10.94 -34.27 22.01
CA LYS A 391 -10.09 -35.29 22.66
C LYS A 391 -8.79 -34.72 23.24
N TYR A 392 -8.20 -33.70 22.62
CA TYR A 392 -6.86 -33.21 22.99
C TYR A 392 -6.83 -31.82 23.61
N ILE A 393 -7.94 -31.06 23.55
CA ILE A 393 -8.05 -29.71 24.16
C ILE A 393 -8.95 -29.74 25.40
N LEU A 394 -10.02 -30.53 25.40
CA LEU A 394 -11.07 -30.48 26.43
C LEU A 394 -11.11 -31.70 27.35
N GLU A 395 -10.69 -32.86 26.86
CA GLU A 395 -10.52 -34.12 27.60
C GLU A 395 -9.04 -34.32 27.95
#